data_AF-A0A2A5A6Y6-F1
#
_entry.id   AF-A0A2A5A6Y6-F1
#
_cell.length_a   1.000
_cell.length_b   1.000
_cell.length_c   1.000
_cell.angle_alpha   90.00
_cell.angle_beta   90.00
_cell.angle_gamma   90.00
#
_symmetry.space_group_name_H-M   'P 1'
#
loop_
_entity.id
_entity.type
_entity.pdbx_description
1 polymer ?
#
loop_
_entity_poly.entity_id
_entity_poly.type
_entity_poly.pdbx_seq_one_letter_code
_entity_poly.pdbx_strand_id
1 'polypeptide(L)' 'MIQHAIKHGGLDHLDEIIAAVKKSGGIEYTIESAEREADQAIQALNVIPESKYRDAMIALARLAVNRNT' A
#
# COMPACT_ATOMS: atom_id res chain seq x y z
N MET A 1 -13.84 17.27 -14.33
CA MET A 1 -14.54 16.08 -13.80
C MET A 1 -14.07 15.75 -12.39
N ILE A 2 -12.86 15.21 -12.19
CA ILE A 2 -12.35 14.80 -10.85
C ILE A 2 -12.32 15.97 -9.83
N GLN A 3 -11.81 17.14 -10.23
CA GLN A 3 -11.68 18.31 -9.33
C GLN A 3 -13.04 18.86 -8.81
N HIS A 4 -14.12 18.68 -9.57
CA HIS A 4 -15.46 19.15 -9.20
C HIS A 4 -16.12 18.19 -8.21
N ALA A 5 -15.99 16.88 -8.44
CA ALA A 5 -16.47 15.83 -7.54
C ALA A 5 -15.80 15.88 -6.16
N ILE A 6 -14.50 16.21 -6.10
CA ILE A 6 -13.76 16.41 -4.84
C ILE A 6 -14.27 17.63 -4.05
N LYS A 7 -14.73 18.69 -4.74
CA LYS A 7 -15.14 19.97 -4.10
C LYS A 7 -16.59 20.01 -3.64
N HIS A 8 -17.50 19.28 -4.29
CA HIS A 8 -18.93 19.45 -4.08
C HIS A 8 -19.65 18.22 -3.50
N GLY A 9 -18.95 17.11 -3.28
CA GLY A 9 -19.51 15.90 -2.68
C GLY A 9 -20.54 15.25 -3.61
N GLY A 10 -20.10 14.26 -4.39
CA GLY A 10 -20.94 13.51 -5.31
C GLY A 10 -20.87 12.02 -5.04
N LEU A 11 -21.71 11.51 -4.15
CA LEU A 11 -21.94 10.06 -4.03
C LEU A 11 -22.48 9.50 -5.35
N ASP A 12 -23.19 10.30 -6.13
CA ASP A 12 -23.73 9.97 -7.46
C ASP A 12 -22.65 9.60 -8.50
N HIS A 13 -21.40 10.03 -8.27
CA HIS A 13 -20.25 9.73 -9.12
C HIS A 13 -19.26 8.75 -8.47
N LEU A 14 -19.58 8.20 -7.29
CA LEU A 14 -18.69 7.31 -6.56
C LEU A 14 -18.32 6.07 -7.38
N ASP A 15 -19.29 5.48 -8.09
CA ASP A 15 -19.06 4.29 -8.92
C ASP A 15 -18.14 4.59 -10.10
N GLU A 16 -18.31 5.73 -10.77
CA GLU A 16 -17.41 6.17 -11.84
C GLU A 16 -15.99 6.45 -11.33
N ILE A 17 -15.87 7.03 -10.13
CA ILE A 17 -14.58 7.29 -9.49
C ILE A 17 -13.90 5.96 -9.14
N ILE A 18 -14.62 5.00 -8.54
CA ILE A 18 -14.08 3.66 -8.23
C ILE A 18 -13.66 2.95 -9.51
N ALA A 19 -14.47 3.01 -10.57
CA ALA A 19 -14.14 2.41 -11.86
C ALA A 19 -12.90 3.06 -12.49
N ALA A 20 -12.77 4.39 -12.41
CA ALA A 20 -11.60 5.11 -12.90
C ALA A 20 -10.33 4.74 -12.12
N VAL A 21 -10.41 4.62 -10.79
CA VAL A 21 -9.28 4.22 -9.93
C VAL A 21 -8.85 2.77 -10.19
N LYS A 22 -9.81 1.86 -10.39
CA LYS A 22 -9.50 0.48 -10.80
C LYS A 22 -8.87 0.42 -12.19
N LYS A 23 -9.42 1.20 -13.14
CA LYS A 23 -8.91 1.24 -14.52
C LYS A 23 -7.54 1.90 -14.65
N SER A 24 -7.19 2.82 -13.75
CA SER A 24 -5.87 3.47 -13.77
C SER A 24 -4.75 2.56 -13.26
N GLY A 25 -5.07 1.37 -12.73
CA GLY A 25 -4.09 0.47 -12.12
C GLY A 25 -3.48 1.04 -10.83
N GLY A 26 -4.11 2.08 -10.25
CA GLY A 26 -3.58 2.77 -9.08
C GLY A 26 -3.57 1.88 -7.84
N ILE A 27 -4.49 0.92 -7.75
CA ILE A 27 -4.55 -0.03 -6.62
C ILE A 27 -3.38 -1.00 -6.71
N GLU A 28 -3.19 -1.64 -7.86
CA GLU A 28 -2.11 -2.58 -8.13
C GLU A 28 -0.74 -1.92 -7.93
N TYR A 29 -0.56 -0.73 -8.52
CA TYR A 29 0.67 0.05 -8.33
C TYR A 29 0.94 0.37 -6.86
N THR A 30 -0.08 0.71 -6.08
CA THR A 30 0.08 1.03 -4.65
C THR A 30 0.45 -0.23 -3.84
N ILE A 31 -0.13 -1.38 -4.18
CA ILE A 31 0.21 -2.67 -3.57
C ILE A 31 1.67 -3.01 -3.85
N GLU A 32 2.09 -3.00 -5.12
CA GLU A 32 3.47 -3.26 -5.51
C GLU A 32 4.45 -2.29 -4.85
N SER A 33 4.08 -1.01 -4.75
CA SER A 33 4.91 -0.02 -4.08
C SER A 33 5.03 -0.32 -2.59
N ALA A 34 3.95 -0.72 -1.92
CA ALA A 34 4.00 -1.10 -0.51
C ALA A 34 4.91 -2.31 -0.30
N GLU A 35 4.80 -3.34 -1.14
CA GLU A 35 5.67 -4.53 -1.09
C GLU A 35 7.15 -4.17 -1.26
N ARG A 36 7.49 -3.31 -2.24
CA ARG A 36 8.87 -2.84 -2.43
C ARG A 36 9.43 -2.13 -1.20
N GLU A 37 8.64 -1.28 -0.54
CA GLU A 37 9.08 -0.56 0.65
C GLU A 37 9.30 -1.53 1.83
N ALA A 38 8.45 -2.55 2.00
CA ALA A 38 8.66 -3.59 3.01
C ALA A 38 9.95 -4.39 2.75
N ASP A 39 10.24 -4.73 1.50
CA ASP A 39 11.48 -5.42 1.14
C ASP A 39 12.71 -4.55 1.43
N GLN A 40 12.66 -3.25 1.11
CA GLN A 40 13.73 -2.31 1.47
C GLN A 40 13.94 -2.23 2.98
N ALA A 41 12.85 -2.17 3.76
CA ALA A 41 12.94 -2.17 5.22
C ALA A 41 13.58 -3.46 5.74
N ILE A 42 13.22 -4.62 5.19
CA ILE A 42 13.83 -5.92 5.54
C ILE A 42 15.32 -5.93 5.19
N GLN A 43 15.70 -5.44 4.01
CA GLN A 43 17.10 -5.35 3.60
C GLN A 43 17.92 -4.44 4.53
N ALA A 44 17.33 -3.33 4.99
CA ALA A 44 17.99 -2.43 5.94
C ALA A 44 18.30 -3.11 7.29
N LEU A 45 17.59 -4.19 7.64
CA LEU A 45 17.86 -4.96 8.87
C LEU A 45 19.07 -5.90 8.74
N ASN A 46 19.64 -6.08 7.55
CA ASN A 46 20.78 -7.00 7.34
C ASN A 46 22.05 -6.60 8.12
N VAL A 47 22.18 -5.31 8.48
CA VAL A 47 23.30 -4.83 9.31
C VAL A 47 23.16 -5.23 10.79
N ILE A 48 21.98 -5.70 11.20
CA ILE A 48 21.70 -6.10 12.57
C ILE A 48 21.99 -7.60 12.72
N PRO A 49 22.77 -8.01 13.74
CA PRO A 49 23.01 -9.43 14.02
C PRO A 49 21.71 -10.23 14.18
N GLU A 50 21.80 -11.53 13.87
CA GLU A 50 20.71 -12.47 14.04
C GLU A 50 20.19 -12.50 15.47
N SER A 51 18.90 -12.25 15.63
CA SER A 51 18.23 -12.26 16.91
C SER A 51 16.72 -12.35 16.73
N LYS A 52 16.03 -12.84 17.75
CA LYS A 52 14.56 -12.85 17.81
C LYS A 52 13.92 -11.47 17.56
N TYR A 53 14.64 -10.39 17.86
CA TYR A 53 14.16 -9.02 17.64
C TYR A 53 14.23 -8.63 16.16
N ARG A 54 15.32 -9.02 15.48
CA ARG A 54 15.46 -8.85 14.03
C ARG A 54 14.34 -9.62 13.30
N ASP A 55 14.09 -10.85 13.71
CA ASP A 55 13.05 -11.68 13.11
C ASP A 55 11.65 -11.10 13.34
N ALA A 56 11.39 -10.55 14.53
CA ALA A 56 10.13 -9.85 14.83
C ALA A 56 9.95 -8.58 13.97
N MET A 57 11.02 -7.82 13.73
CA MET A 57 10.97 -6.64 12.84
C MET A 57 10.69 -7.03 11.38
N ILE A 58 11.29 -8.14 10.91
CA ILE A 58 11.00 -8.69 9.58
C ILE A 58 9.52 -9.11 9.49
N ALA A 59 9.02 -9.82 10.51
CA ALA A 59 7.61 -10.23 10.56
C ALA A 59 6.65 -9.03 10.56
N LEU A 60 7.00 -7.96 11.29
CA LEU A 60 6.23 -6.72 11.33
C LEU A 60 6.17 -6.03 9.97
N ALA A 61 7.32 -5.93 9.26
CA ALA A 61 7.38 -5.35 7.92
C ALA A 61 6.49 -6.12 6.93
N ARG A 62 6.54 -7.45 6.96
CA ARG A 62 5.68 -8.31 6.12
C ARG A 62 4.20 -8.16 6.46
N LEU A 63 3.86 -8.08 7.75
CA LEU A 63 2.48 -7.91 8.21
C LEU A 63 1.88 -6.57 7.76
N ALA A 64 2.68 -5.50 7.72
CA ALA A 64 2.21 -4.17 7.35
C ALA A 64 1.68 -4.07 5.91
N VAL A 65 2.22 -4.89 5.00
CA VAL A 65 1.87 -4.91 3.57
C VAL A 65 0.92 -6.04 3.20
N ASN A 66 0.87 -7.11 3.99
CA ASN A 66 -0.02 -8.24 3.76
C ASN A 66 -1.44 -7.95 4.28
N ARG A 67 -2.13 -7.04 3.60
CA ARG A 67 -3.55 -6.75 3.86
C ARG A 67 -4.42 -7.76 3.11
N ASN A 68 -4.98 -8.72 3.84
CA ASN A 68 -6.14 -9.46 3.35
C ASN A 68 -7.34 -8.51 3.29
N THR A 69 -7.84 -8.26 2.09
CA THR A 69 -9.16 -7.67 1.79
C THR A 69 -10.26 -8.72 1.89
#